data_AF-A0A932RCK1-F1
#
_entry.id   AF-A0A932RCK1-F1
#
_cell.length_a   1.000
_cell.length_b   1.000
_cell.length_c   1.000
_cell.angle_alpha   90.00
_cell.angle_beta   90.00
_cell.angle_gamma   90.00
#
_symmetry.space_group_name_H-M   'P 1'
#
loop_
_entity.id
_entity.type
_entity.pdbx_description
1 polymer ?
#
loop_
_entity_poly.entity_id
_entity_poly.type
_entity_poly.pdbx_seq_one_letter_code
_entity_poly.pdbx_strand_id
1 'polypeptide(L)'
;MDDLLDALARLTARLENLERRVSALEHSSETADSLPVQPISPAVTDSAAPVDTLAQDSGVFPVVGKAMLGIAGAYLLRAVAESGSFPKLAVVALALAYAAMWLVWAARVSPDAQFASTAYAATSAFILAPMLWELTLVFKVLSTSVTASVLVAFVVAASALAWKRNLASVTWVANATAAFTALALLLATHDLVPFITALLVIALVSESAACRNHWLSLRPLVAVVADLAICILAYIYSRPESARSEYPAVETRVLLALVSILFLIYGASAAFRTIRLHQRITVFEIGQTFIAFLLAVFSVLHFGPSGSAEVLGALCLLLSAGCYAAAFSSFDRIPQQRNYHVYGTWSAALFLAGGFLCFSPLPLALCLSMAALVATFLGVRVARLTLEFHGLVYLSAAAFASGLLDYAGRALGGTFPTAPGWMVWIVAASAILCYAIGAGFRGDRWNQRLLQLLSATLAVSAVATFLVSALVWLAESGMTPAFHHVAVIRTLITCALALALAFSGSRWQRIELVWIAYGTLALVTVKLLFEDLRHGHPGSIAISIFLYAVALIILPRMTRLGRRRT
;
A
#
# COMPACT_ATOMS: atom_id res chain seq x y z
N MET A 1 32.65 22.28 -29.17
CA MET A 1 33.64 22.78 -28.18
C MET A 1 33.28 24.21 -27.79
N ASP A 2 32.89 25.03 -28.76
CA ASP A 2 32.46 26.42 -28.53
C ASP A 2 31.20 26.55 -27.63
N ASP A 3 30.21 25.68 -27.77
CA ASP A 3 29.01 25.70 -26.90
C ASP A 3 29.30 25.47 -25.41
N LEU A 4 30.38 24.74 -25.08
CA LEU A 4 30.80 24.49 -23.70
C LEU A 4 31.45 25.73 -23.08
N LEU A 5 32.26 26.44 -23.86
CA LEU A 5 32.89 27.70 -23.46
C LEU A 5 31.83 28.79 -23.25
N ASP A 6 30.81 28.82 -24.12
CA ASP A 6 29.69 29.74 -24.03
C ASP A 6 28.79 29.45 -22.81
N ALA A 7 28.59 28.16 -22.49
CA ALA A 7 27.88 27.74 -21.29
C ALA A 7 28.65 28.12 -20.01
N LEU A 8 29.98 27.95 -19.99
CA LEU A 8 30.83 28.34 -18.86
C LEU A 8 30.84 29.86 -18.66
N ALA A 9 30.95 30.65 -19.73
CA ALA A 9 30.89 32.11 -19.65
C ALA A 9 29.55 32.61 -19.06
N ARG A 10 28.43 31.99 -19.45
CA ARG A 10 27.10 32.31 -18.88
C ARG A 10 26.98 31.92 -17.42
N LEU A 11 27.66 30.85 -16.99
CA LEU A 11 27.62 30.38 -15.61
C LEU A 11 28.45 31.29 -14.70
N THR A 12 29.63 31.72 -15.15
CA THR A 12 30.47 32.71 -14.45
C THR A 12 29.74 34.05 -14.29
N ALA A 13 29.11 34.55 -15.35
CA ALA A 13 28.34 35.80 -15.29
C ALA A 13 27.14 35.72 -14.32
N ARG A 14 26.51 34.54 -14.18
CA ARG A 14 25.43 34.32 -13.21
C ARG A 14 25.93 34.23 -11.77
N LEU A 15 27.10 33.63 -11.56
CA LEU A 15 27.76 33.55 -10.25
C LEU A 15 28.17 34.95 -9.78
N GLU A 16 28.81 35.75 -10.62
CA GLU A 16 29.19 37.13 -10.28
C GLU A 16 27.98 38.01 -9.94
N ASN A 17 26.86 37.83 -10.64
CA ASN A 17 25.62 38.54 -10.35
C ASN A 17 25.02 38.12 -9.00
N LEU A 18 25.05 36.82 -8.69
CA LEU A 18 24.62 36.30 -7.39
C LEU A 18 25.50 36.83 -6.25
N GLU A 19 26.83 36.81 -6.44
CA GLU A 19 27.79 37.29 -5.46
C GLU A 19 27.62 38.80 -5.19
N ARG A 20 27.41 39.60 -6.25
CA ARG A 20 27.10 41.03 -6.12
C ARG A 20 25.78 41.31 -5.39
N ARG A 21 24.78 40.44 -5.54
CA ARG A 21 23.48 40.58 -4.84
C ARG A 21 23.57 40.16 -3.38
N VAL A 22 24.36 39.12 -3.09
CA VAL A 22 24.63 38.69 -1.71
C VAL A 22 25.42 39.76 -0.97
N SER A 23 26.48 40.31 -1.59
CA SER A 23 27.25 41.38 -0.96
C SER A 23 26.40 42.64 -0.73
N ALA A 24 25.52 43.02 -1.65
CA ALA A 24 24.59 44.14 -1.46
C ALA A 24 23.59 43.91 -0.31
N LEU A 25 23.17 42.65 -0.07
CA LEU A 25 22.29 42.29 1.05
C LEU A 25 23.04 42.29 2.38
N GLU A 26 24.27 41.79 2.41
CA GLU A 26 25.13 41.79 3.61
C GLU A 26 25.44 43.23 4.04
N HIS A 27 25.81 44.11 3.09
CA HIS A 27 26.10 45.52 3.40
C HIS A 27 24.83 46.32 3.71
N SER A 28 23.66 45.99 3.14
CA SER A 28 22.38 46.62 3.54
C SER A 28 21.96 46.22 4.95
N SER A 29 22.34 45.02 5.42
CA SER A 29 22.08 44.57 6.79
C SER A 29 22.99 45.26 7.81
N GLU A 30 24.23 45.57 7.46
CA GLU A 30 25.14 46.34 8.33
C GLU A 30 24.79 47.84 8.37
N THR A 31 24.26 48.39 7.27
CA THR A 31 23.86 49.82 7.21
C THR A 31 22.51 50.07 7.93
N ALA A 32 21.67 49.05 8.11
CA ALA A 32 20.43 49.15 8.89
C ALA A 32 20.66 49.27 10.40
N ASP A 33 21.81 48.80 10.91
CA ASP A 33 22.21 48.88 12.32
C ASP A 33 22.93 50.19 12.69
N SER A 34 23.12 51.11 11.73
CA SER A 34 23.82 52.39 11.95
C SER A 34 23.06 53.60 11.38
N LEU A 35 21.84 53.83 11.89
CA LEU A 35 21.19 55.14 11.76
C LEU A 35 21.58 56.06 12.94
N PRO A 36 22.12 57.26 12.68
CA PRO A 36 22.50 58.20 13.73
C PRO A 36 21.28 58.98 14.24
N VAL A 37 20.97 58.84 15.53
CA VAL A 37 20.00 59.71 16.22
C VAL A 37 20.70 61.02 16.59
N GLN A 38 20.27 62.13 15.96
CA GLN A 38 20.65 63.49 16.38
C GLN A 38 19.86 63.94 17.63
N PRO A 39 20.41 64.89 18.41
CA PRO A 39 20.25 64.89 19.85
C PRO A 39 19.09 65.77 20.34
N ILE A 40 18.40 65.30 21.38
CA ILE A 40 17.70 66.17 22.33
C ILE A 40 18.18 65.76 23.73
N SER A 41 18.74 66.72 24.45
CA SER A 41 19.08 66.63 25.88
C SER A 41 18.90 68.01 26.50
N PRO A 42 18.74 68.15 27.83
CA PRO A 42 18.42 67.13 28.84
C PRO A 42 17.34 67.58 29.85
N ALA A 43 16.73 66.63 30.58
CA ALA A 43 16.28 66.89 31.94
C ALA A 43 16.47 65.62 32.79
N VAL A 44 17.25 65.79 33.82
CA VAL A 44 17.79 64.82 34.77
C VAL A 44 16.68 64.20 35.61
N THR A 45 16.71 62.88 35.76
CA THR A 45 16.35 62.21 37.02
C THR A 45 17.20 60.97 37.15
N ASP A 46 18.17 61.03 38.07
CA ASP A 46 18.82 59.88 38.65
C ASP A 46 17.78 58.89 39.18
N SER A 47 17.84 57.66 38.72
CA SER A 47 17.42 56.52 39.52
C SER A 47 18.29 55.34 39.16
N ALA A 48 19.37 55.18 39.93
CA ALA A 48 20.14 53.96 39.97
C ALA A 48 19.22 52.80 40.36
N ALA A 49 18.93 51.92 39.41
CA ALA A 49 18.41 50.58 39.64
C ALA A 49 19.32 49.61 38.86
N PRO A 50 19.63 48.45 39.44
CA PRO A 50 20.66 47.57 38.93
C PRO A 50 20.26 47.03 37.57
N VAL A 51 21.25 47.03 36.68
CA VAL A 51 21.22 46.35 35.38
C VAL A 51 20.97 44.87 35.64
N ASP A 52 19.71 44.44 35.48
CA ASP A 52 19.37 43.03 35.29
C ASP A 52 19.82 42.61 33.89
N THR A 53 21.12 42.39 33.73
CA THR A 53 21.75 41.70 32.58
C THR A 53 21.48 40.18 32.63
N LEU A 54 20.24 39.77 32.89
CA LEU A 54 19.79 38.38 32.76
C LEU A 54 18.73 38.21 31.67
N ALA A 55 18.66 39.18 30.75
CA ALA A 55 17.75 39.18 29.61
C ALA A 55 18.52 39.25 28.28
N GLN A 56 19.43 38.30 28.01
CA GLN A 56 19.84 37.87 26.66
C GLN A 56 21.00 36.88 26.77
N ASP A 57 20.68 35.58 26.79
CA ASP A 57 21.58 34.56 26.26
C ASP A 57 20.76 33.32 25.90
N SER A 58 19.90 33.49 24.89
CA SER A 58 19.32 32.38 24.12
C SER A 58 20.34 31.85 23.11
N GLY A 59 21.60 31.72 23.55
CA GLY A 59 22.70 31.22 22.73
C GLY A 59 22.67 29.70 22.61
N VAL A 60 23.00 29.20 21.43
CA VAL A 60 23.17 27.77 21.15
C VAL A 60 24.25 27.15 22.05
N PHE A 61 25.32 27.90 22.35
CA PHE A 61 26.47 27.41 23.12
C PHE A 61 26.16 27.05 24.58
N PRO A 62 25.49 27.90 25.40
CA PRO A 62 25.07 27.51 26.75
C PRO A 62 24.18 26.27 26.81
N VAL A 63 23.30 26.10 25.81
CA VAL A 63 22.40 24.94 25.70
C VAL A 63 23.21 23.66 25.45
N VAL A 64 24.14 23.71 24.50
CA VAL A 64 25.03 22.59 24.20
C VAL A 64 25.94 22.27 25.39
N GLY A 65 26.49 23.29 26.07
CA GLY A 65 27.29 23.10 27.27
C GLY A 65 26.55 22.37 28.39
N LYS A 66 25.29 22.75 28.65
CA LYS A 66 24.42 22.04 29.61
C LYS A 66 24.13 20.60 29.17
N ALA A 67 23.86 20.38 27.88
CA ALA A 67 23.63 19.05 27.34
C ALA A 67 24.86 18.14 27.48
N MET A 68 26.07 18.65 27.22
CA MET A 68 27.33 17.94 27.40
C MET A 68 27.60 17.61 28.88
N LEU A 69 27.33 18.55 29.79
CA LEU A 69 27.39 18.30 31.24
C LEU A 69 26.43 17.18 31.65
N GLY A 70 25.24 17.14 31.03
CA GLY A 70 24.28 16.06 31.19
C GLY A 70 24.86 14.68 30.88
N ILE A 71 25.52 14.55 29.72
CA ILE A 71 26.18 13.32 29.28
C ILE A 71 27.36 12.97 30.19
N ALA A 72 28.17 13.95 30.60
CA ALA A 72 29.26 13.73 31.56
C ALA A 72 28.76 13.15 32.89
N GLY A 73 27.62 13.64 33.39
CA GLY A 73 26.96 13.09 34.58
C GLY A 73 26.55 11.61 34.41
N ALA A 74 26.17 11.19 33.21
CA ALA A 74 25.85 9.78 32.94
C ALA A 74 27.11 8.88 32.94
N TYR A 75 28.24 9.36 32.43
CA TYR A 75 29.52 8.65 32.57
C TYR A 75 29.97 8.52 34.03
N LEU A 76 29.69 9.53 34.86
CA LEU A 76 29.95 9.44 36.30
C LEU A 76 29.09 8.37 36.95
N LEU A 77 27.79 8.30 36.63
CA LEU A 77 26.89 7.25 37.12
C LEU A 77 27.35 5.86 36.68
N ARG A 78 27.85 5.73 35.45
CA ARG A 78 28.45 4.49 34.95
C ARG A 78 29.70 4.10 35.75
N ALA A 79 30.60 5.04 36.02
CA ALA A 79 31.79 4.78 36.84
C ALA A 79 31.42 4.31 38.26
N VAL A 80 30.37 4.89 38.85
CA VAL A 80 29.82 4.43 40.13
C VAL A 80 29.25 3.01 40.01
N ALA A 81 28.57 2.67 38.92
CA ALA A 81 28.07 1.32 38.66
C ALA A 81 29.21 0.28 38.60
N GLU A 82 30.32 0.64 37.94
CA GLU A 82 31.49 -0.22 37.75
C GLU A 82 32.30 -0.39 39.05
N SER A 83 32.29 0.62 39.94
CA SER A 83 33.02 0.58 41.22
C SER A 83 32.56 -0.51 42.19
N GLY A 84 31.39 -1.13 41.95
CA GLY A 84 30.81 -2.18 42.80
C GLY A 84 30.38 -1.73 44.21
N SER A 85 30.54 -0.44 44.53
CA SER A 85 30.31 0.11 45.89
C SER A 85 28.83 0.31 46.24
N PHE A 86 27.93 0.22 45.26
CA PHE A 86 26.49 0.43 45.43
C PHE A 86 25.67 -0.76 44.88
N PRO A 87 24.46 -1.04 45.44
CA PRO A 87 23.56 -2.02 44.86
C PRO A 87 23.21 -1.67 43.42
N LYS A 88 23.37 -2.63 42.49
CA LYS A 88 23.16 -2.40 41.05
C LYS A 88 21.77 -1.81 40.73
N LEU A 89 20.72 -2.28 41.40
CA LEU A 89 19.35 -1.75 41.23
C LEU A 89 19.21 -0.28 41.65
N ALA A 90 19.95 0.17 42.67
CA ALA A 90 19.94 1.57 43.09
C ALA A 90 20.58 2.46 42.02
N VAL A 91 21.65 1.99 41.39
CA VAL A 91 22.31 2.71 40.28
C VAL A 91 21.40 2.79 39.06
N VAL A 92 20.68 1.72 38.73
CA VAL A 92 19.66 1.72 37.66
C VAL A 92 18.56 2.75 37.96
N ALA A 93 18.00 2.74 39.17
CA ALA A 93 16.95 3.68 39.56
C ALA A 93 17.43 5.14 39.47
N LEU A 94 18.66 5.41 39.92
CA LEU A 94 19.26 6.74 39.86
C LEU A 94 19.48 7.21 38.41
N ALA A 95 19.96 6.32 37.54
CA ALA A 95 20.18 6.64 36.13
C ALA A 95 18.85 6.87 35.37
N LEU A 96 17.81 6.09 35.66
CA LEU A 96 16.46 6.33 35.14
C LEU A 96 15.88 7.67 35.62
N ALA A 97 16.02 7.97 36.91
CA ALA A 97 15.59 9.25 37.47
C ALA A 97 16.33 10.43 36.81
N TYR A 98 17.63 10.27 36.58
CA TYR A 98 18.46 11.27 35.92
C TYR A 98 18.05 11.49 34.45
N ALA A 99 17.80 10.42 33.68
CA ALA A 99 17.29 10.54 32.31
C ALA A 99 15.89 11.21 32.29
N ALA A 100 15.00 10.84 33.21
CA ALA A 100 13.67 11.43 33.33
C ALA A 100 13.71 12.92 33.69
N MET A 101 14.65 13.34 34.55
CA MET A 101 14.85 14.75 34.90
C MET A 101 15.20 15.59 33.67
N TRP A 102 16.09 15.10 32.80
CA TRP A 102 16.42 15.76 31.53
C TRP A 102 15.22 15.85 30.59
N LEU A 103 14.38 14.80 30.52
CA LEU A 103 13.15 14.82 29.74
C LEU A 103 12.13 15.86 30.27
N VAL A 104 11.99 15.96 31.59
CA VAL A 104 11.13 16.96 32.22
C VAL A 104 11.64 18.38 31.93
N TRP A 105 12.95 18.60 31.98
CA TRP A 105 13.55 19.89 31.59
C TRP A 105 13.30 20.22 30.12
N ALA A 106 13.44 19.26 29.22
CA ALA A 106 13.12 19.44 27.80
C ALA A 106 11.69 19.96 27.57
N ALA A 107 10.73 19.49 28.38
CA ALA A 107 9.33 19.93 28.30
C ALA A 107 9.03 21.27 28.99
N ARG A 108 9.88 21.69 29.95
CA ARG A 108 9.73 22.96 30.68
C ARG A 108 10.26 24.16 29.89
N VAL A 109 11.21 23.97 28.98
CA VAL A 109 11.72 25.02 28.07
C VAL A 109 10.57 25.67 27.29
N SER A 110 10.70 26.98 27.00
CA SER A 110 9.72 27.72 26.19
C SER A 110 9.49 27.05 24.82
N PRO A 111 8.26 26.97 24.28
CA PRO A 111 7.98 26.37 22.97
C PRO A 111 8.79 27.02 21.84
N ASP A 112 9.12 28.30 21.98
CA ASP A 112 9.86 29.07 20.99
C ASP A 112 11.35 28.67 20.94
N ALA A 113 11.88 28.11 22.03
CA ALA A 113 13.26 27.61 22.12
C ALA A 113 13.34 26.13 21.72
N GLN A 114 12.90 25.81 20.50
CA GLN A 114 12.85 24.44 19.97
C GLN A 114 14.21 23.73 20.03
N PHE A 115 15.31 24.46 19.77
CA PHE A 115 16.66 23.91 19.85
C PHE A 115 17.00 23.39 21.24
N ALA A 116 16.72 24.18 22.30
CA ALA A 116 17.00 23.78 23.68
C ALA A 116 16.11 22.62 24.15
N SER A 117 14.83 22.64 23.80
CA SER A 117 13.92 21.54 24.09
C SER A 117 14.39 20.23 23.41
N THR A 118 14.81 20.32 22.14
CA THR A 118 15.34 19.17 21.39
C THR A 118 16.66 18.67 21.97
N ALA A 119 17.59 19.58 22.30
CA ALA A 119 18.88 19.23 22.86
C ALA A 119 18.74 18.49 24.19
N TYR A 120 17.86 18.95 25.09
CA TYR A 120 17.62 18.28 26.38
C TYR A 120 16.89 16.94 26.23
N ALA A 121 15.95 16.83 25.27
CA ALA A 121 15.34 15.55 24.94
C ALA A 121 16.38 14.58 24.37
N ALA A 122 17.31 15.06 23.53
CA ALA A 122 18.42 14.27 22.99
C ALA A 122 19.40 13.85 24.09
N THR A 123 19.72 14.73 25.03
CA THR A 123 20.52 14.37 26.22
C THR A 123 19.85 13.25 27.00
N SER A 124 18.55 13.35 27.29
CA SER A 124 17.80 12.28 27.97
C SER A 124 17.89 10.94 27.20
N ALA A 125 17.69 11.00 25.88
CA ALA A 125 17.78 9.84 24.99
C ALA A 125 19.18 9.19 24.95
N PHE A 126 20.23 10.00 24.84
CA PHE A 126 21.63 9.52 24.84
C PHE A 126 22.09 8.99 26.19
N ILE A 127 21.44 9.39 27.28
CA ILE A 127 21.66 8.77 28.59
C ILE A 127 20.94 7.42 28.65
N LEU A 128 19.67 7.38 28.24
CA LEU A 128 18.81 6.21 28.40
C LEU A 128 19.22 5.03 27.50
N ALA A 129 19.43 5.25 26.20
CA ALA A 129 19.59 4.16 25.24
C ALA A 129 20.86 3.31 25.47
N PRO A 130 22.07 3.90 25.62
CA PRO A 130 23.28 3.14 25.93
C PRO A 130 23.19 2.46 27.30
N MET A 131 22.56 3.11 28.28
CA MET A 131 22.35 2.53 29.60
C MET A 131 21.49 1.26 29.53
N LEU A 132 20.37 1.30 28.79
CA LEU A 132 19.55 0.09 28.59
C LEU A 132 20.33 -1.00 27.85
N TRP A 133 21.12 -0.65 26.84
CA TRP A 133 22.00 -1.60 26.15
C TRP A 133 22.93 -2.34 27.12
N GLU A 134 23.65 -1.61 27.96
CA GLU A 134 24.61 -2.19 28.90
C GLU A 134 23.93 -2.99 30.00
N LEU A 135 22.82 -2.49 30.55
CA LEU A 135 22.10 -3.17 31.63
C LEU A 135 21.45 -4.48 31.19
N THR A 136 21.03 -4.58 29.93
CA THR A 136 20.41 -5.78 29.37
C THR A 136 21.45 -6.79 28.87
N LEU A 137 22.44 -6.35 28.08
CA LEU A 137 23.37 -7.26 27.40
C LEU A 137 24.65 -7.53 28.19
N VAL A 138 25.25 -6.49 28.77
CA VAL A 138 26.58 -6.58 29.40
C VAL A 138 26.45 -6.98 30.87
N PHE A 139 25.74 -6.18 31.66
CA PHE A 139 25.61 -6.39 33.10
C PHE A 139 24.52 -7.40 33.47
N LYS A 140 23.60 -7.71 32.53
CA LYS A 140 22.48 -8.66 32.70
C LYS A 140 21.65 -8.40 33.97
N VAL A 141 21.49 -7.13 34.32
CA VAL A 141 20.74 -6.69 35.50
C VAL A 141 19.25 -6.59 35.17
N LEU A 142 18.93 -6.10 33.97
CA LEU A 142 17.55 -5.93 33.52
C LEU A 142 17.15 -7.07 32.57
N SER A 143 15.97 -7.65 32.81
CA SER A 143 15.35 -8.56 31.85
C SER A 143 14.89 -7.80 30.59
N THR A 144 14.73 -8.53 29.49
CA THR A 144 14.22 -8.01 28.21
C THR A 144 12.84 -7.35 28.38
N SER A 145 11.95 -7.98 29.16
CA SER A 145 10.62 -7.44 29.50
C SER A 145 10.67 -6.13 30.30
N VAL A 146 11.55 -6.01 31.28
CA VAL A 146 11.70 -4.77 32.06
C VAL A 146 12.27 -3.67 31.17
N THR A 147 13.27 -3.99 30.35
CA THR A 147 13.91 -3.05 29.41
C THR A 147 12.88 -2.51 28.40
N ALA A 148 12.08 -3.39 27.81
CA ALA A 148 10.98 -3.03 26.92
C ALA A 148 9.95 -2.13 27.62
N SER A 149 9.61 -2.44 28.88
CA SER A 149 8.69 -1.62 29.68
C SER A 149 9.23 -0.22 29.97
N VAL A 150 10.53 -0.09 30.23
CA VAL A 150 11.18 1.22 30.42
C VAL A 150 11.14 2.06 29.15
N LEU A 151 11.36 1.46 27.96
CA LEU A 151 11.25 2.17 26.68
C LEU A 151 9.82 2.69 26.45
N VAL A 152 8.81 1.88 26.75
CA VAL A 152 7.40 2.30 26.69
C VAL A 152 7.15 3.45 27.67
N ALA A 153 7.59 3.33 28.93
CA ALA A 153 7.40 4.36 29.94
C ALA A 153 8.04 5.69 29.53
N PHE A 154 9.23 5.63 28.91
CA PHE A 154 9.91 6.81 28.38
C PHE A 154 9.10 7.52 27.29
N VAL A 155 8.56 6.79 26.31
CA VAL A 155 7.72 7.36 25.24
C VAL A 155 6.40 7.92 25.79
N VAL A 156 5.75 7.20 26.71
CA VAL A 156 4.51 7.65 27.35
C VAL A 156 4.76 8.94 28.16
N ALA A 157 5.84 8.99 28.95
CA ALA A 157 6.22 10.18 29.69
C ALA A 157 6.49 11.36 28.76
N ALA A 158 7.30 11.17 27.70
CA ALA A 158 7.58 12.20 26.71
C ALA A 158 6.31 12.73 26.04
N SER A 159 5.40 11.83 25.67
CA SER A 159 4.11 12.17 25.05
C SER A 159 3.21 12.95 26.02
N ALA A 160 3.14 12.54 27.29
CA ALA A 160 2.36 13.22 28.33
C ALA A 160 2.90 14.64 28.62
N LEU A 161 4.23 14.77 28.73
CA LEU A 161 4.93 16.02 28.95
C LEU A 161 4.75 17.00 27.77
N ALA A 162 4.83 16.51 26.55
CA ALA A 162 4.67 17.32 25.34
C ALA A 162 3.22 17.67 25.00
N TRP A 163 2.24 16.98 25.58
CA TRP A 163 0.82 17.04 25.16
C TRP A 163 0.22 18.44 25.22
N LYS A 164 0.40 19.16 26.32
CA LYS A 164 -0.21 20.49 26.51
C LYS A 164 0.43 21.58 25.66
N ARG A 165 1.73 21.47 25.40
CA ARG A 165 2.54 22.50 24.71
C ARG A 165 2.83 22.15 23.25
N ASN A 166 2.31 21.02 22.76
CA ASN A 166 2.52 20.49 21.41
C ASN A 166 4.00 20.45 20.99
N LEU A 167 4.87 19.97 21.89
CA LEU A 167 6.33 19.93 21.66
C LEU A 167 6.71 18.76 20.77
N ALA A 168 6.48 18.90 19.47
CA ALA A 168 6.70 17.84 18.48
C ALA A 168 8.14 17.30 18.51
N SER A 169 9.14 18.14 18.71
CA SER A 169 10.56 17.75 18.73
C SER A 169 10.89 16.76 19.86
N VAL A 170 10.36 16.99 21.07
CA VAL A 170 10.57 16.10 22.24
C VAL A 170 10.01 14.72 21.95
N THR A 171 8.78 14.65 21.42
CA THR A 171 8.16 13.38 21.04
C THR A 171 8.89 12.71 19.88
N TRP A 172 9.47 13.47 18.95
CA TRP A 172 10.23 12.94 17.83
C TRP A 172 11.49 12.24 18.29
N VAL A 173 12.29 12.92 19.12
CA VAL A 173 13.50 12.34 19.71
C VAL A 173 13.14 11.10 20.53
N ALA A 174 12.14 11.19 21.41
CA ALA A 174 11.78 10.07 22.27
C ALA A 174 11.30 8.82 21.49
N ASN A 175 10.42 9.00 20.49
CA ASN A 175 9.93 7.90 19.67
C ASN A 175 11.04 7.30 18.79
N ALA A 176 11.86 8.14 18.15
CA ALA A 176 12.95 7.67 17.31
C ALA A 176 13.96 6.86 18.14
N THR A 177 14.43 7.40 19.27
CA THR A 177 15.35 6.71 20.17
C THR A 177 14.74 5.40 20.67
N ALA A 178 13.50 5.40 21.16
CA ALA A 178 12.89 4.20 21.69
C ALA A 178 12.67 3.13 20.61
N ALA A 179 12.23 3.52 19.40
CA ALA A 179 12.01 2.60 18.30
C ALA A 179 13.33 1.95 17.83
N PHE A 180 14.38 2.74 17.59
CA PHE A 180 15.68 2.21 17.18
C PHE A 180 16.35 1.39 18.29
N THR A 181 16.23 1.80 19.56
CA THR A 181 16.77 1.04 20.70
C THR A 181 16.05 -0.29 20.86
N ALA A 182 14.71 -0.31 20.74
CA ALA A 182 13.93 -1.53 20.77
C ALA A 182 14.33 -2.49 19.64
N LEU A 183 14.50 -1.98 18.42
CA LEU A 183 14.94 -2.79 17.27
C LEU A 183 16.36 -3.33 17.46
N ALA A 184 17.29 -2.50 17.93
CA ALA A 184 18.67 -2.91 18.18
C ALA A 184 18.75 -3.99 19.27
N LEU A 185 18.03 -3.81 20.38
CA LEU A 185 17.98 -4.78 21.47
C LEU A 185 17.28 -6.07 21.06
N LEU A 186 16.21 -5.99 20.26
CA LEU A 186 15.55 -7.16 19.68
C LEU A 186 16.53 -8.04 18.89
N LEU A 187 17.36 -7.42 18.06
CA LEU A 187 18.37 -8.13 17.26
C LEU A 187 19.51 -8.68 18.13
N ALA A 188 19.96 -7.93 19.13
CA ALA A 188 21.11 -8.31 19.96
C ALA A 188 20.77 -9.36 21.02
N THR A 189 19.56 -9.31 21.60
CA THR A 189 19.13 -10.23 22.66
C THR A 189 18.58 -11.54 22.14
N HIS A 190 18.20 -11.60 20.85
CA HIS A 190 17.47 -12.71 20.23
C HIS A 190 16.10 -13.00 20.89
N ASP A 191 15.59 -12.10 21.74
CA ASP A 191 14.28 -12.19 22.38
C ASP A 191 13.33 -11.16 21.77
N LEU A 192 12.52 -11.61 20.81
CA LEU A 192 11.74 -10.71 19.94
C LEU A 192 10.47 -10.18 20.62
N VAL A 193 9.80 -11.00 21.43
CA VAL A 193 8.44 -10.74 21.91
C VAL A 193 8.34 -9.46 22.76
N PRO A 194 9.22 -9.21 23.75
CA PRO A 194 9.12 -8.02 24.59
C PRO A 194 9.28 -6.71 23.80
N PHE A 195 10.25 -6.67 22.88
CA PHE A 195 10.54 -5.45 22.13
C PHE A 195 9.52 -5.19 21.01
N ILE A 196 8.97 -6.23 20.37
CA ILE A 196 7.82 -6.07 19.46
C ILE A 196 6.61 -5.55 20.24
N THR A 197 6.34 -6.11 21.41
CA THR A 197 5.24 -5.62 22.27
C THR A 197 5.42 -4.15 22.62
N ALA A 198 6.64 -3.73 22.98
CA ALA A 198 6.95 -2.33 23.21
C ALA A 198 6.72 -1.46 21.96
N LEU A 199 7.17 -1.88 20.79
CA LEU A 199 6.94 -1.18 19.52
C LEU A 199 5.45 -1.04 19.20
N LEU A 200 4.63 -2.05 19.48
CA LEU A 200 3.17 -1.99 19.31
C LEU A 200 2.52 -1.00 20.27
N VAL A 201 2.96 -0.93 21.53
CA VAL A 201 2.47 0.07 22.48
C VAL A 201 2.89 1.49 22.06
N ILE A 202 4.13 1.67 21.60
CA ILE A 202 4.62 2.94 21.06
C ILE A 202 3.80 3.36 19.83
N ALA A 203 3.51 2.43 18.91
CA ALA A 203 2.63 2.67 17.77
C ALA A 203 1.22 3.07 18.22
N LEU A 204 0.65 2.39 19.22
CA LEU A 204 -0.67 2.72 19.76
C LEU A 204 -0.72 4.13 20.37
N VAL A 205 0.33 4.54 21.10
CA VAL A 205 0.44 5.90 21.66
C VAL A 205 0.51 6.94 20.54
N SER A 206 1.33 6.67 19.51
CA SER A 206 1.48 7.54 18.33
C SER A 206 0.17 7.68 17.55
N GLU A 207 -0.56 6.58 17.31
CA GLU A 207 -1.85 6.62 16.60
C GLU A 207 -2.96 7.27 17.44
N SER A 208 -2.92 7.12 18.77
CA SER A 208 -3.84 7.83 19.68
C SER A 208 -3.63 9.34 19.64
N ALA A 209 -2.38 9.79 19.54
CA ALA A 209 -2.04 11.20 19.32
C ALA A 209 -2.48 11.69 17.93
N ALA A 210 -2.27 10.88 16.90
CA ALA A 210 -2.69 11.19 15.53
C ALA A 210 -4.21 11.37 15.41
N CYS A 211 -5.01 10.58 16.13
CA CYS A 211 -6.47 10.74 16.19
C CYS A 211 -6.91 12.09 16.80
N ARG A 212 -6.03 12.76 17.57
CA ARG A 212 -6.23 14.11 18.10
C ARG A 212 -5.57 15.19 17.24
N ASN A 213 -5.14 14.85 16.02
CA ASN A 213 -4.35 15.70 15.12
C ASN A 213 -3.01 16.19 15.71
N HIS A 214 -2.43 15.45 16.66
CA HIS A 214 -1.09 15.71 17.17
C HIS A 214 -0.03 14.88 16.44
N TRP A 215 1.12 15.51 16.17
CA TRP A 215 2.38 14.86 15.76
C TRP A 215 2.30 13.83 14.61
N LEU A 216 1.56 14.16 13.55
CA LEU A 216 1.35 13.28 12.39
C LEU A 216 2.65 12.83 11.68
N SER A 217 3.74 13.59 11.82
CA SER A 217 5.04 13.29 11.20
C SER A 217 5.78 12.11 11.86
N LEU A 218 5.37 11.65 13.05
CA LEU A 218 6.00 10.53 13.77
C LEU A 218 5.58 9.16 13.23
N ARG A 219 4.36 9.09 12.68
CA ARG A 219 3.69 7.83 12.33
C ARG A 219 4.51 6.96 11.37
N PRO A 220 5.11 7.51 10.29
CA PRO A 220 5.86 6.70 9.35
C PRO A 220 7.08 6.01 9.96
N LEU A 221 7.81 6.68 10.86
CA LEU A 221 9.01 6.11 11.48
C LEU A 221 8.64 4.92 12.36
N VAL A 222 7.67 5.10 13.27
CA VAL A 222 7.25 4.05 14.20
C VAL A 222 6.65 2.86 13.45
N ALA A 223 5.87 3.14 12.41
CA ALA A 223 5.29 2.13 11.53
C ALA A 223 6.36 1.27 10.85
N VAL A 224 7.33 1.88 10.18
CA VAL A 224 8.40 1.16 9.47
C VAL A 224 9.20 0.28 10.43
N VAL A 225 9.51 0.77 11.63
CA VAL A 225 10.26 -0.02 12.63
C VAL A 225 9.43 -1.18 13.17
N ALA A 226 8.15 -0.96 13.46
CA ALA A 226 7.24 -2.01 13.93
C ALA A 226 7.01 -3.09 12.84
N ASP A 227 6.80 -2.68 11.60
CA ASP A 227 6.65 -3.58 10.45
C ASP A 227 7.91 -4.40 10.25
N LEU A 228 9.10 -3.78 10.29
CA LEU A 228 10.37 -4.48 10.18
C LEU A 228 10.55 -5.52 11.30
N ALA A 229 10.22 -5.17 12.54
CA ALA A 229 10.30 -6.09 13.67
C ALA A 229 9.34 -7.29 13.53
N ILE A 230 8.12 -7.05 13.04
CA ILE A 230 7.14 -8.11 12.74
C ILE A 230 7.59 -8.95 11.54
N CYS A 231 8.16 -8.35 10.49
CA CYS A 231 8.78 -9.06 9.37
C CYS A 231 9.89 -9.99 9.84
N ILE A 232 10.78 -9.51 10.72
CA ILE A 232 11.87 -10.30 11.31
C ILE A 232 11.30 -11.49 12.09
N LEU A 233 10.29 -11.26 12.94
CA LEU A 233 9.59 -12.32 13.68
C LEU A 233 9.00 -13.37 12.71
N ALA A 234 8.21 -12.94 11.74
CA ALA A 234 7.57 -13.85 10.78
C ALA A 234 8.60 -14.63 9.97
N TYR A 235 9.70 -13.99 9.57
CA TYR A 235 10.77 -14.62 8.82
C TYR A 235 11.53 -15.68 9.64
N ILE A 236 11.98 -15.35 10.85
CA ILE A 236 12.72 -16.29 11.70
C ILE A 236 11.87 -17.52 12.04
N TYR A 237 10.61 -17.33 12.39
CA TYR A 237 9.76 -18.45 12.81
C TYR A 237 9.20 -19.27 11.65
N SER A 238 9.26 -18.76 10.41
CA SER A 238 8.97 -19.54 9.19
C SER A 238 10.05 -20.56 8.85
N ARG A 239 11.24 -20.45 9.45
CA ARG A 239 12.37 -21.37 9.20
C ARG A 239 12.25 -22.64 10.05
N PRO A 240 12.90 -23.76 9.63
CA PRO A 240 12.96 -24.99 10.41
C PRO A 240 13.57 -24.75 11.80
N GLU A 241 13.19 -25.56 12.78
CA GLU A 241 13.62 -25.39 14.18
C GLU A 241 15.14 -25.44 14.35
N SER A 242 15.82 -26.25 13.54
CA SER A 242 17.28 -26.37 13.52
C SER A 242 17.99 -25.06 13.14
N ALA A 243 17.33 -24.17 12.39
CA ALA A 243 17.90 -22.90 11.93
C ALA A 243 17.62 -21.73 12.89
N ARG A 244 16.90 -21.97 14.00
CA ARG A 244 16.51 -20.94 14.98
C ARG A 244 16.89 -21.30 16.42
N SER A 245 17.90 -22.13 16.63
CA SER A 245 18.35 -22.60 17.95
C SER A 245 18.75 -21.47 18.92
N GLU A 246 19.11 -20.29 18.40
CA GLU A 246 19.47 -19.11 19.18
C GLU A 246 18.26 -18.30 19.69
N TYR A 247 17.05 -18.59 19.18
CA TYR A 247 15.82 -17.87 19.53
C TYR A 247 14.94 -18.69 20.48
N PRO A 248 14.34 -18.06 21.52
CA PRO A 248 13.38 -18.74 22.40
C PRO A 248 12.18 -19.29 21.64
N ALA A 249 11.56 -20.38 22.12
CA ALA A 249 10.31 -20.85 21.52
C ALA A 249 9.18 -19.83 21.78
N VAL A 250 8.42 -19.48 20.74
CA VAL A 250 7.26 -18.57 20.84
C VAL A 250 6.00 -19.35 20.50
N GLU A 251 5.00 -19.25 21.36
CA GLU A 251 3.69 -19.83 21.08
C GLU A 251 3.06 -19.19 19.83
N THR A 252 2.52 -20.03 18.96
CA THR A 252 1.80 -19.60 17.74
C THR A 252 0.74 -18.53 18.03
N ARG A 253 0.02 -18.65 19.16
CA ARG A 253 -1.00 -17.67 19.57
C ARG A 253 -0.41 -16.29 19.82
N VAL A 254 0.76 -16.22 20.45
CA VAL A 254 1.44 -14.95 20.73
C VAL A 254 1.94 -14.33 19.43
N LEU A 255 2.54 -15.12 18.54
CA LEU A 255 2.98 -14.66 17.22
C LEU A 255 1.82 -14.06 16.43
N LEU A 256 0.72 -14.80 16.29
CA LEU A 256 -0.48 -14.33 15.58
C LEU A 256 -1.09 -13.10 16.25
N ALA A 257 -1.10 -13.03 17.59
CA ALA A 257 -1.61 -11.88 18.32
C ALA A 257 -0.80 -10.61 18.03
N LEU A 258 0.53 -10.67 18.06
CA LEU A 258 1.39 -9.51 17.79
C LEU A 258 1.16 -8.93 16.39
N VAL A 259 1.11 -9.79 15.36
CA VAL A 259 0.86 -9.36 13.98
C VAL A 259 -0.57 -8.84 13.81
N SER A 260 -1.55 -9.49 14.44
CA SER A 260 -2.95 -9.04 14.39
C SER A 260 -3.14 -7.70 15.08
N ILE A 261 -2.46 -7.47 16.21
CA ILE A 261 -2.49 -6.19 16.94
C ILE A 261 -1.92 -5.06 16.07
N LEU A 262 -0.83 -5.29 15.33
CA LEU A 262 -0.29 -4.31 14.38
C LEU A 262 -1.34 -3.87 13.36
N PHE A 263 -2.02 -4.85 12.73
CA PHE A 263 -3.09 -4.58 11.77
C PHE A 263 -4.26 -3.84 12.42
N LEU A 264 -4.66 -4.23 13.64
CA LEU A 264 -5.74 -3.58 14.36
C LEU A 264 -5.39 -2.13 14.72
N ILE A 265 -4.17 -1.83 15.16
CA ILE A 265 -3.74 -0.46 15.51
C ILE A 265 -3.88 0.46 14.29
N TYR A 266 -3.23 0.10 13.17
CA TYR A 266 -3.22 0.98 12.00
C TYR A 266 -4.54 0.94 11.22
N GLY A 267 -5.18 -0.22 11.11
CA GLY A 267 -6.49 -0.39 10.46
C GLY A 267 -7.61 0.35 11.19
N ALA A 268 -7.70 0.19 12.51
CA ALA A 268 -8.71 0.90 13.31
C ALA A 268 -8.45 2.40 13.35
N SER A 269 -7.19 2.84 13.45
CA SER A 269 -6.84 4.27 13.38
C SER A 269 -7.23 4.88 12.03
N ALA A 270 -6.88 4.24 10.91
CA ALA A 270 -7.26 4.70 9.59
C ALA A 270 -8.80 4.78 9.44
N ALA A 271 -9.52 3.75 9.87
CA ALA A 271 -10.98 3.73 9.84
C ALA A 271 -11.62 4.79 10.75
N PHE A 272 -11.08 5.00 11.95
CA PHE A 272 -11.57 6.02 12.87
C PHE A 272 -11.39 7.43 12.27
N ARG A 273 -10.21 7.73 11.74
CA ARG A 273 -9.91 9.04 11.14
C ARG A 273 -10.73 9.32 9.88
N THR A 274 -10.97 8.33 9.04
CA THR A 274 -11.74 8.51 7.79
C THR A 274 -13.25 8.50 8.03
N ILE A 275 -13.78 7.56 8.83
CA ILE A 275 -15.23 7.37 9.02
C ILE A 275 -15.78 8.31 10.08
N ARG A 276 -15.12 8.40 11.26
CA ARG A 276 -15.63 9.23 12.37
C ARG A 276 -15.18 10.68 12.28
N LEU A 277 -13.90 10.91 11.96
CA LEU A 277 -13.36 12.28 11.86
C LEU A 277 -13.51 12.88 10.45
N HIS A 278 -14.05 12.12 9.50
CA HIS A 278 -14.26 12.55 8.11
C HIS A 278 -13.01 13.11 7.41
N GLN A 279 -11.83 12.68 7.86
CA GLN A 279 -10.56 13.13 7.30
C GLN A 279 -10.27 12.41 5.98
N ARG A 280 -9.53 13.09 5.10
CA ARG A 280 -9.06 12.48 3.85
C ARG A 280 -7.97 11.46 4.17
N ILE A 281 -8.13 10.24 3.65
CA ILE A 281 -7.14 9.19 3.80
C ILE A 281 -5.83 9.61 3.14
N THR A 282 -4.72 9.42 3.83
CA THR A 282 -3.37 9.80 3.39
C THR A 282 -2.67 8.65 2.67
N VAL A 283 -1.59 8.93 1.92
CA VAL A 283 -0.82 7.86 1.23
C VAL A 283 -0.21 6.92 2.25
N PHE A 284 0.29 7.48 3.36
CA PHE A 284 0.81 6.72 4.49
C PHE A 284 -0.23 5.73 5.04
N GLU A 285 -1.45 6.18 5.33
CA GLU A 285 -2.50 5.28 5.84
C GLU A 285 -2.79 4.15 4.88
N ILE A 286 -2.89 4.45 3.57
CA ILE A 286 -3.15 3.42 2.56
C ILE A 286 -2.05 2.36 2.56
N GLY A 287 -0.80 2.80 2.49
CA GLY A 287 0.36 1.92 2.47
C GLY A 287 0.48 1.10 3.75
N GLN A 288 0.35 1.75 4.91
CA GLN A 288 0.54 1.11 6.20
C GLN A 288 -0.54 0.06 6.50
N THR A 289 -1.82 0.37 6.26
CA THR A 289 -2.88 -0.62 6.45
C THR A 289 -2.73 -1.80 5.50
N PHE A 290 -2.26 -1.55 4.27
CA PHE A 290 -2.01 -2.61 3.29
C PHE A 290 -0.85 -3.52 3.73
N ILE A 291 0.29 -2.95 4.15
CA ILE A 291 1.45 -3.69 4.64
C ILE A 291 1.07 -4.51 5.88
N ALA A 292 0.44 -3.88 6.88
CA ALA A 292 0.02 -4.57 8.10
C ALA A 292 -0.99 -5.69 7.82
N PHE A 293 -1.91 -5.49 6.86
CA PHE A 293 -2.83 -6.54 6.42
C PHE A 293 -2.11 -7.70 5.75
N LEU A 294 -1.16 -7.44 4.84
CA LEU A 294 -0.37 -8.48 4.19
C LEU A 294 0.46 -9.29 5.19
N LEU A 295 1.04 -8.63 6.20
CA LEU A 295 1.75 -9.30 7.28
C LEU A 295 0.80 -10.21 8.07
N ALA A 296 -0.40 -9.73 8.43
CA ALA A 296 -1.40 -10.54 9.11
C ALA A 296 -1.85 -11.75 8.27
N VAL A 297 -2.12 -11.56 6.97
CA VAL A 297 -2.47 -12.64 6.05
C VAL A 297 -1.34 -13.67 5.96
N PHE A 298 -0.10 -13.22 5.75
CA PHE A 298 1.06 -14.11 5.69
C PHE A 298 1.21 -14.94 6.96
N SER A 299 1.12 -14.30 8.14
CA SER A 299 1.26 -14.98 9.42
C SER A 299 0.13 -15.99 9.67
N VAL A 300 -1.12 -15.64 9.36
CA VAL A 300 -2.25 -16.57 9.55
C VAL A 300 -2.16 -17.76 8.61
N LEU A 301 -1.79 -17.56 7.34
CA LEU A 301 -1.67 -18.66 6.38
C LEU A 301 -0.49 -19.59 6.66
N HIS A 302 0.61 -19.06 7.22
CA HIS A 302 1.82 -19.85 7.47
C HIS A 302 1.85 -20.51 8.86
N PHE A 303 1.34 -19.82 9.88
CA PHE A 303 1.41 -20.29 11.27
C PHE A 303 0.05 -20.72 11.84
N GLY A 304 -1.05 -20.39 11.18
CA GLY A 304 -2.39 -20.69 11.67
C GLY A 304 -2.69 -22.20 11.73
N PRO A 305 -3.59 -22.62 12.64
CA PRO A 305 -4.07 -24.01 12.65
C PRO A 305 -4.84 -24.35 11.37
N SER A 306 -5.17 -25.63 11.18
CA SER A 306 -6.07 -26.06 10.12
C SER A 306 -7.40 -25.29 10.17
N GLY A 307 -7.87 -24.80 9.02
CA GLY A 307 -9.08 -23.94 8.91
C GLY A 307 -8.83 -22.44 9.12
N SER A 308 -7.62 -22.01 9.47
CA SER A 308 -7.27 -20.58 9.61
C SER A 308 -7.47 -19.77 8.32
N ALA A 309 -7.22 -20.38 7.16
CA ALA A 309 -7.48 -19.77 5.85
C ALA A 309 -8.96 -19.43 5.66
N GLU A 310 -9.88 -20.32 6.04
CA GLU A 310 -11.32 -20.10 5.92
C GLU A 310 -11.80 -18.99 6.86
N VAL A 311 -11.29 -18.95 8.10
CA VAL A 311 -11.60 -17.90 9.09
C VAL A 311 -11.09 -16.54 8.60
N LEU A 312 -9.86 -16.49 8.07
CA LEU A 312 -9.31 -15.28 7.47
C LEU A 312 -10.13 -14.84 6.25
N GLY A 313 -10.56 -15.79 5.43
CA GLY A 313 -11.44 -15.50 4.30
C GLY A 313 -12.77 -14.89 4.74
N ALA A 314 -13.39 -15.43 5.79
CA ALA A 314 -14.63 -14.92 6.34
C ALA A 314 -14.44 -13.50 6.90
N LEU A 315 -13.32 -13.24 7.58
CA LEU A 315 -12.95 -11.91 8.04
C LEU A 315 -12.76 -10.94 6.85
N CYS A 316 -12.11 -11.36 5.77
CA CYS A 316 -11.96 -10.57 4.55
C CYS A 316 -13.33 -10.24 3.92
N LEU A 317 -14.27 -11.18 3.88
CA LEU A 317 -15.63 -10.93 3.38
C LEU A 317 -16.39 -9.94 4.27
N LEU A 318 -16.27 -10.05 5.60
CA LEU A 318 -16.87 -9.11 6.54
C LEU A 318 -16.28 -7.70 6.40
N LEU A 319 -14.96 -7.59 6.32
CA LEU A 319 -14.26 -6.32 6.09
C LEU A 319 -14.61 -5.72 4.72
N SER A 320 -14.75 -6.56 3.68
CA SER A 320 -15.22 -6.13 2.37
C SER A 320 -16.61 -5.50 2.45
N ALA A 321 -17.56 -6.16 3.08
CA ALA A 321 -18.91 -5.63 3.28
C ALA A 321 -18.89 -4.31 4.07
N GLY A 322 -18.10 -4.23 5.14
CA GLY A 322 -17.90 -3.01 5.92
C GLY A 322 -17.30 -1.86 5.09
N CYS A 323 -16.31 -2.15 4.25
CA CYS A 323 -15.69 -1.16 3.38
C CYS A 323 -16.64 -0.63 2.29
N TYR A 324 -17.45 -1.51 1.67
CA TYR A 324 -18.48 -1.06 0.73
C TYR A 324 -19.55 -0.23 1.43
N ALA A 325 -20.02 -0.65 2.60
CA ALA A 325 -20.97 0.11 3.40
C ALA A 325 -20.42 1.51 3.71
N ALA A 326 -19.16 1.63 4.13
CA ALA A 326 -18.51 2.92 4.36
C ALA A 326 -18.39 3.75 3.08
N ALA A 327 -17.97 3.15 1.96
CA ALA A 327 -17.84 3.83 0.67
C ALA A 327 -19.15 4.48 0.21
N PHE A 328 -20.25 3.74 0.24
CA PHE A 328 -21.54 4.22 -0.28
C PHE A 328 -22.35 5.05 0.74
N SER A 329 -22.24 4.79 2.04
CA SER A 329 -22.99 5.56 3.05
C SER A 329 -22.30 6.85 3.46
N SER A 330 -20.97 6.82 3.60
CA SER A 330 -20.22 7.88 4.29
C SER A 330 -19.42 8.76 3.34
N PHE A 331 -18.98 8.23 2.19
CA PHE A 331 -18.03 8.92 1.29
C PHE A 331 -18.61 9.33 -0.07
N ASP A 332 -19.93 9.22 -0.26
CA ASP A 332 -20.61 9.55 -1.52
C ASP A 332 -20.66 11.07 -1.83
N ARG A 333 -20.27 11.91 -0.85
CA ARG A 333 -20.26 13.38 -0.98
C ARG A 333 -18.92 13.90 -1.54
N ILE A 334 -19.00 14.95 -2.37
CA ILE A 334 -17.93 15.53 -3.20
C ILE A 334 -16.54 15.72 -2.52
N PRO A 335 -16.38 16.14 -1.24
CA PRO A 335 -15.05 16.38 -0.69
C PRO A 335 -14.21 15.11 -0.40
N GLN A 336 -14.80 13.91 -0.49
CA GLN A 336 -14.22 12.65 -0.01
C GLN A 336 -13.99 11.60 -1.12
N GLN A 337 -13.90 12.02 -2.38
CA GLN A 337 -13.73 11.12 -3.54
C GLN A 337 -12.55 10.15 -3.40
N ARG A 338 -11.44 10.57 -2.79
CA ARG A 338 -10.30 9.69 -2.51
C ARG A 338 -10.66 8.55 -1.55
N ASN A 339 -11.39 8.84 -0.48
CA ASN A 339 -11.82 7.83 0.50
C ASN A 339 -12.76 6.83 -0.18
N TYR A 340 -13.71 7.32 -0.98
CA TYR A 340 -14.60 6.47 -1.77
C TYR A 340 -13.83 5.47 -2.64
N HIS A 341 -12.83 5.94 -3.40
CA HIS A 341 -12.05 5.06 -4.28
C HIS A 341 -11.22 4.06 -3.51
N VAL A 342 -10.56 4.45 -2.41
CA VAL A 342 -9.73 3.54 -1.61
C VAL A 342 -10.58 2.46 -0.92
N TYR A 343 -11.67 2.85 -0.25
CA TYR A 343 -12.55 1.88 0.42
C TYR A 343 -13.23 0.97 -0.60
N GLY A 344 -13.60 1.50 -1.78
CA GLY A 344 -14.10 0.69 -2.88
C GLY A 344 -13.09 -0.34 -3.36
N THR A 345 -11.85 0.06 -3.64
CA THR A 345 -10.82 -0.87 -4.14
C THR A 345 -10.41 -1.90 -3.09
N TRP A 346 -10.25 -1.49 -1.82
CA TRP A 346 -10.03 -2.42 -0.72
C TRP A 346 -11.16 -3.42 -0.58
N SER A 347 -12.41 -2.96 -0.67
CA SER A 347 -13.56 -3.85 -0.60
C SER A 347 -13.55 -4.89 -1.72
N ALA A 348 -13.24 -4.49 -2.96
CA ALA A 348 -13.13 -5.41 -4.07
C ALA A 348 -12.00 -6.43 -3.90
N ALA A 349 -10.83 -5.99 -3.45
CA ALA A 349 -9.69 -6.86 -3.18
C ALA A 349 -9.98 -7.85 -2.04
N LEU A 350 -10.57 -7.37 -0.94
CA LEU A 350 -10.96 -8.20 0.20
C LEU A 350 -12.07 -9.21 -0.16
N PHE A 351 -13.01 -8.83 -1.02
CA PHE A 351 -14.04 -9.75 -1.52
C PHE A 351 -13.42 -10.90 -2.31
N LEU A 352 -12.47 -10.59 -3.20
CA LEU A 352 -11.74 -11.60 -3.96
C LEU A 352 -10.93 -12.49 -3.02
N ALA A 353 -10.10 -11.90 -2.16
CA ALA A 353 -9.27 -12.65 -1.21
C ALA A 353 -10.13 -13.57 -0.32
N GLY A 354 -11.22 -13.04 0.23
CA GLY A 354 -12.17 -13.81 1.04
C GLY A 354 -12.85 -14.92 0.26
N GLY A 355 -13.24 -14.66 -0.98
CA GLY A 355 -13.83 -15.67 -1.86
C GLY A 355 -12.88 -16.84 -2.12
N PHE A 356 -11.65 -16.56 -2.54
CA PHE A 356 -10.63 -17.59 -2.82
C PHE A 356 -10.21 -18.39 -1.58
N LEU A 357 -10.29 -17.80 -0.39
CA LEU A 357 -9.93 -18.46 0.87
C LEU A 357 -11.07 -19.29 1.48
N CYS A 358 -12.33 -18.91 1.27
CA CYS A 358 -13.48 -19.60 1.87
C CYS A 358 -14.12 -20.67 0.97
N PHE A 359 -14.13 -20.45 -0.35
CA PHE A 359 -14.97 -21.23 -1.24
C PHE A 359 -14.16 -22.22 -2.07
N SER A 360 -14.71 -23.43 -2.23
CA SER A 360 -14.25 -24.34 -3.28
C SER A 360 -14.56 -23.76 -4.68
N PRO A 361 -13.94 -24.28 -5.77
CA PRO A 361 -13.99 -23.64 -7.08
C PRO A 361 -15.39 -23.33 -7.61
N LEU A 362 -16.35 -24.21 -7.28
CA LEU A 362 -17.73 -24.06 -7.70
C LEU A 362 -18.47 -22.89 -7.04
N PRO A 363 -18.68 -22.89 -5.70
CA PRO A 363 -19.35 -21.79 -5.02
C PRO A 363 -18.61 -20.47 -5.24
N LEU A 364 -17.29 -20.51 -5.42
CA LEU A 364 -16.50 -19.34 -5.80
C LEU A 364 -16.93 -18.78 -7.16
N ALA A 365 -16.97 -19.61 -8.20
CA ALA A 365 -17.37 -19.19 -9.55
C ALA A 365 -18.79 -18.63 -9.57
N LEU A 366 -19.72 -19.26 -8.84
CA LEU A 366 -21.10 -18.77 -8.67
C LEU A 366 -21.15 -17.41 -7.96
N CYS A 367 -20.46 -17.29 -6.83
CA CYS A 367 -20.42 -16.07 -6.02
C CYS A 367 -19.83 -14.90 -6.82
N LEU A 368 -18.69 -15.11 -7.49
CA LEU A 368 -18.05 -14.09 -8.32
C LEU A 368 -18.89 -13.71 -9.54
N SER A 369 -19.58 -14.68 -10.16
CA SER A 369 -20.49 -14.40 -11.29
C SER A 369 -21.68 -13.54 -10.84
N MET A 370 -22.30 -13.86 -9.70
CA MET A 370 -23.38 -13.06 -9.13
C MET A 370 -22.89 -11.67 -8.74
N ALA A 371 -21.73 -11.56 -8.10
CA ALA A 371 -21.12 -10.28 -7.74
C ALA A 371 -20.82 -9.43 -8.98
N ALA A 372 -20.33 -10.05 -10.06
CA ALA A 372 -20.09 -9.37 -11.34
C ALA A 372 -21.38 -8.79 -11.94
N LEU A 373 -22.45 -9.58 -11.96
CA LEU A 373 -23.76 -9.15 -12.46
C LEU A 373 -24.33 -8.00 -11.64
N VAL A 374 -24.34 -8.14 -10.31
CA VAL A 374 -24.86 -7.11 -9.40
C VAL A 374 -24.04 -5.82 -9.49
N ALA A 375 -22.71 -5.91 -9.50
CA ALA A 375 -21.84 -4.74 -9.59
C ALA A 375 -21.97 -4.03 -10.95
N THR A 376 -22.06 -4.78 -12.05
CA THR A 376 -22.28 -4.22 -13.40
C THR A 376 -23.65 -3.55 -13.48
N PHE A 377 -24.72 -4.21 -13.02
CA PHE A 377 -26.07 -3.66 -13.02
C PHE A 377 -26.17 -2.38 -12.17
N LEU A 378 -25.64 -2.40 -10.94
CA LEU A 378 -25.69 -1.25 -10.05
C LEU A 378 -24.80 -0.10 -10.54
N GLY A 379 -23.62 -0.42 -11.08
CA GLY A 379 -22.71 0.57 -11.67
C GLY A 379 -23.36 1.32 -12.82
N VAL A 380 -24.04 0.60 -13.70
CA VAL A 380 -24.80 1.16 -14.81
C VAL A 380 -26.01 1.97 -14.31
N ARG A 381 -26.79 1.44 -13.36
CA ARG A 381 -27.99 2.11 -12.82
C ARG A 381 -27.67 3.43 -12.10
N VAL A 382 -26.56 3.48 -11.37
CA VAL A 382 -26.14 4.65 -10.57
C VAL A 382 -25.12 5.52 -11.35
N ALA A 383 -24.77 5.15 -12.59
CA ALA A 383 -23.75 5.80 -13.42
C ALA A 383 -22.38 5.94 -12.73
N ARG A 384 -21.98 4.91 -11.98
CA ARG A 384 -20.72 4.85 -11.21
C ARG A 384 -19.71 3.90 -11.87
N LEU A 385 -18.71 4.49 -12.51
CA LEU A 385 -17.59 3.80 -13.15
C LEU A 385 -16.85 2.78 -12.25
N THR A 386 -16.73 3.07 -10.96
CA THR A 386 -16.03 2.19 -10.02
C THR A 386 -16.73 0.83 -9.87
N LEU A 387 -18.06 0.82 -9.84
CA LEU A 387 -18.85 -0.41 -9.74
C LEU A 387 -18.82 -1.22 -11.05
N GLU A 388 -18.87 -0.54 -12.20
CA GLU A 388 -18.67 -1.19 -13.50
C GLU A 388 -17.29 -1.87 -13.59
N PHE A 389 -16.24 -1.18 -13.11
CA PHE A 389 -14.90 -1.75 -13.03
C PHE A 389 -14.84 -2.95 -12.07
N HIS A 390 -15.44 -2.87 -10.89
CA HIS A 390 -15.49 -4.03 -9.98
C HIS A 390 -16.25 -5.21 -10.59
N GLY A 391 -17.33 -4.95 -11.34
CA GLY A 391 -18.05 -5.98 -12.08
C GLY A 391 -17.15 -6.72 -13.07
N LEU A 392 -16.35 -6.00 -13.84
CA LEU A 392 -15.36 -6.58 -14.75
C LEU A 392 -14.28 -7.37 -14.00
N VAL A 393 -13.78 -6.85 -12.88
CA VAL A 393 -12.79 -7.52 -12.04
C VAL A 393 -13.33 -8.84 -11.50
N TYR A 394 -14.55 -8.86 -10.96
CA TYR A 394 -15.20 -10.07 -10.47
C TYR A 394 -15.48 -11.07 -11.60
N LEU A 395 -15.91 -10.60 -12.77
CA LEU A 395 -16.11 -11.46 -13.93
C LEU A 395 -14.81 -12.10 -14.40
N SER A 396 -13.72 -11.34 -14.41
CA SER A 396 -12.39 -11.83 -14.79
C SER A 396 -11.89 -12.87 -13.78
N ALA A 397 -12.10 -12.63 -12.49
CA ALA A 397 -11.78 -13.59 -11.43
C ALA A 397 -12.63 -14.87 -11.54
N ALA A 398 -13.92 -14.76 -11.89
CA ALA A 398 -14.78 -15.91 -12.15
C ALA A 398 -14.30 -16.71 -13.37
N ALA A 399 -13.86 -16.03 -14.43
CA ALA A 399 -13.33 -16.67 -15.64
C ALA A 399 -12.02 -17.41 -15.35
N PHE A 400 -11.18 -16.86 -14.48
CA PHE A 400 -9.99 -17.55 -13.99
C PHE A 400 -10.36 -18.77 -13.12
N ALA A 401 -11.20 -18.58 -12.10
CA ALA A 401 -11.57 -19.64 -11.16
C ALA A 401 -12.34 -20.82 -11.80
N SER A 402 -13.14 -20.56 -12.83
CA SER A 402 -13.86 -21.60 -13.59
C SER A 402 -13.01 -22.34 -14.61
N GLY A 403 -11.78 -21.88 -14.89
CA GLY A 403 -10.93 -22.42 -15.95
C GLY A 403 -11.34 -22.00 -17.36
N LEU A 404 -12.30 -21.08 -17.52
CA LEU A 404 -12.75 -20.57 -18.82
C LEU A 404 -11.58 -19.98 -19.65
N LEU A 405 -10.65 -19.28 -19.00
CA LEU A 405 -9.49 -18.69 -19.68
C LEU A 405 -8.52 -19.75 -20.20
N ASP A 406 -8.23 -20.79 -19.40
CA ASP A 406 -7.39 -21.92 -19.81
C ASP A 406 -8.07 -22.72 -20.93
N TYR A 407 -9.38 -22.95 -20.81
CA TYR A 407 -10.18 -23.61 -21.83
C TYR A 407 -10.14 -22.85 -23.16
N ALA A 408 -10.36 -21.53 -23.14
CA ALA A 408 -10.32 -20.69 -24.33
C ALA A 408 -8.93 -20.72 -24.98
N GLY A 409 -7.86 -20.69 -24.18
CA GLY A 409 -6.48 -20.84 -24.66
C GLY A 409 -6.24 -22.16 -25.38
N ARG A 410 -6.66 -23.29 -24.78
CA ARG A 410 -6.51 -24.63 -25.39
C ARG A 410 -7.38 -24.80 -26.64
N ALA A 411 -8.61 -24.29 -26.61
CA ALA A 411 -9.51 -24.31 -27.76
C ALA A 411 -8.94 -23.55 -28.97
N LEU A 412 -8.21 -22.45 -28.74
CA LEU A 412 -7.65 -21.58 -29.78
C LEU A 412 -6.22 -21.93 -30.22
N GLY A 413 -5.40 -22.52 -29.35
CA GLY A 413 -3.97 -22.74 -29.64
C GLY A 413 -3.40 -24.11 -29.23
N GLY A 414 -4.20 -25.02 -28.68
CA GLY A 414 -3.73 -26.30 -28.14
C GLY A 414 -4.47 -27.53 -28.68
N THR A 415 -4.39 -28.65 -27.96
CA THR A 415 -5.23 -29.83 -28.21
C THR A 415 -6.69 -29.53 -27.85
N PHE A 416 -7.66 -30.11 -28.58
CA PHE A 416 -9.07 -29.90 -28.25
C PHE A 416 -9.34 -30.37 -26.81
N PRO A 417 -9.77 -29.45 -25.91
CA PRO A 417 -10.14 -29.85 -24.57
C PRO A 417 -11.44 -30.66 -24.61
N THR A 418 -11.61 -31.57 -23.66
CA THR A 418 -12.85 -32.31 -23.43
C THR A 418 -14.02 -31.35 -23.16
N ALA A 419 -15.25 -31.85 -23.20
CA ALA A 419 -16.44 -31.02 -22.98
C ALA A 419 -16.30 -30.14 -21.71
N PRO A 420 -16.60 -28.82 -21.81
CA PRO A 420 -16.38 -27.91 -20.70
C PRO A 420 -17.33 -28.24 -19.55
N GLY A 421 -16.79 -28.23 -18.33
CA GLY A 421 -17.59 -28.39 -17.13
C GLY A 421 -18.63 -27.27 -16.99
N TRP A 422 -19.73 -27.56 -16.32
CA TRP A 422 -20.85 -26.65 -16.11
C TRP A 422 -20.47 -25.30 -15.46
N MET A 423 -19.36 -25.22 -14.70
CA MET A 423 -18.83 -23.95 -14.16
C MET A 423 -18.44 -22.97 -15.27
N VAL A 424 -17.82 -23.48 -16.34
CA VAL A 424 -17.42 -22.69 -17.52
C VAL A 424 -18.66 -22.11 -18.19
N TRP A 425 -19.74 -22.90 -18.29
CA TRP A 425 -21.02 -22.46 -18.86
C TRP A 425 -21.65 -21.32 -18.07
N ILE A 426 -21.67 -21.42 -16.74
CA ILE A 426 -22.24 -20.38 -15.87
C ILE A 426 -21.49 -19.06 -16.01
N VAL A 427 -20.16 -19.10 -15.97
CA VAL A 427 -19.34 -17.88 -16.09
C VAL A 427 -19.46 -17.28 -17.49
N ALA A 428 -19.48 -18.12 -18.53
CA ALA A 428 -19.68 -17.68 -19.90
C ALA A 428 -21.06 -17.01 -20.11
N ALA A 429 -22.14 -17.58 -19.56
CA ALA A 429 -23.45 -16.94 -19.56
C ALA A 429 -23.45 -15.60 -18.81
N SER A 430 -22.75 -15.55 -17.66
CA SER A 430 -22.61 -14.33 -16.86
C SER A 430 -21.82 -13.25 -17.60
N ALA A 431 -20.81 -13.61 -18.39
CA ALA A 431 -20.04 -12.67 -19.21
C ALA A 431 -20.91 -12.03 -20.30
N ILE A 432 -21.72 -12.85 -20.99
CA ILE A 432 -22.67 -12.37 -22.01
C ILE A 432 -23.69 -11.42 -21.38
N LEU A 433 -24.23 -11.79 -20.21
CA LEU A 433 -25.22 -10.98 -19.51
C LEU A 433 -24.63 -9.66 -18.98
N CYS A 434 -23.41 -9.67 -18.42
CA CYS A 434 -22.69 -8.45 -18.00
C CYS A 434 -22.49 -7.49 -19.19
N TYR A 435 -22.06 -8.02 -20.34
CA TYR A 435 -21.91 -7.22 -21.55
C TYR A 435 -23.26 -6.64 -22.03
N ALA A 436 -24.33 -7.44 -22.02
CA ALA A 436 -25.66 -7.00 -22.42
C ALA A 436 -26.21 -5.88 -21.52
N ILE A 437 -26.03 -6.01 -20.20
CA ILE A 437 -26.41 -4.98 -19.21
C ILE A 437 -25.62 -3.69 -19.46
N GLY A 438 -24.30 -3.78 -19.63
CA GLY A 438 -23.43 -2.64 -19.91
C GLY A 438 -23.75 -1.95 -21.24
N ALA A 439 -24.14 -2.73 -22.26
CA ALA A 439 -24.53 -2.21 -23.57
C ALA A 439 -25.84 -1.42 -23.51
N GLY A 440 -26.77 -1.73 -22.61
CA GLY A 440 -28.07 -1.05 -22.50
C GLY A 440 -27.97 0.46 -22.23
N PHE A 441 -26.88 0.92 -21.63
CA PHE A 441 -26.72 2.29 -21.18
C PHE A 441 -25.54 2.96 -21.89
N ARG A 442 -25.86 3.88 -22.81
CA ARG A 442 -24.86 4.65 -23.58
C ARG A 442 -24.20 5.68 -22.68
N GLY A 443 -22.89 5.54 -22.50
CA GLY A 443 -22.04 6.56 -21.89
C GLY A 443 -21.03 7.10 -22.89
N ASP A 444 -20.95 8.42 -23.03
CA ASP A 444 -20.03 9.09 -23.98
C ASP A 444 -18.56 9.09 -23.53
N ARG A 445 -18.25 8.51 -22.36
CA ARG A 445 -16.91 8.53 -21.77
C ARG A 445 -16.04 7.40 -22.32
N TRP A 446 -14.82 7.75 -22.74
CA TRP A 446 -13.80 6.80 -23.20
C TRP A 446 -13.57 5.62 -22.24
N ASN A 447 -13.54 5.90 -20.93
CA ASN A 447 -13.34 4.87 -19.90
C ASN A 447 -14.45 3.82 -19.87
N GLN A 448 -15.70 4.19 -20.14
CA GLN A 448 -16.81 3.24 -20.23
C GLN A 448 -16.68 2.36 -21.47
N ARG A 449 -16.26 2.93 -22.60
CA ARG A 449 -15.99 2.17 -23.82
C ARG A 449 -14.87 1.14 -23.61
N LEU A 450 -13.82 1.50 -22.87
CA LEU A 450 -12.75 0.56 -22.53
C LEU A 450 -13.27 -0.60 -21.66
N LEU A 451 -14.05 -0.32 -20.63
CA LEU A 451 -14.65 -1.35 -19.78
C LEU A 451 -15.61 -2.26 -20.56
N GLN A 452 -16.43 -1.67 -21.44
CA GLN A 452 -17.34 -2.41 -22.32
C GLN A 452 -16.57 -3.27 -23.32
N LEU A 453 -15.46 -2.78 -23.87
CA LEU A 453 -14.60 -3.57 -24.76
C LEU A 453 -13.99 -4.76 -24.03
N LEU A 454 -13.48 -4.58 -22.81
CA LEU A 454 -12.92 -5.68 -22.02
C LEU A 454 -14.01 -6.71 -21.65
N SER A 455 -15.18 -6.26 -21.22
CA SER A 455 -16.33 -7.15 -20.97
C SER A 455 -16.77 -7.88 -22.26
N ALA A 456 -16.80 -7.18 -23.39
CA ALA A 456 -17.11 -7.77 -24.69
C ALA A 456 -16.06 -8.81 -25.09
N THR A 457 -14.76 -8.58 -24.87
CA THR A 457 -13.74 -9.59 -25.18
C THR A 457 -13.95 -10.88 -24.38
N LEU A 458 -14.29 -10.77 -23.09
CA LEU A 458 -14.63 -11.93 -22.27
C LEU A 458 -15.89 -12.63 -22.82
N ALA A 459 -16.97 -11.90 -23.12
CA ALA A 459 -18.18 -12.48 -23.69
C ALA A 459 -17.93 -13.17 -25.04
N VAL A 460 -17.09 -12.58 -25.90
CA VAL A 460 -16.72 -13.16 -27.20
C VAL A 460 -15.88 -14.41 -27.02
N SER A 461 -14.92 -14.42 -26.08
CA SER A 461 -14.14 -15.64 -25.76
C SER A 461 -15.03 -16.77 -25.22
N ALA A 462 -16.06 -16.43 -24.44
CA ALA A 462 -17.07 -17.37 -23.97
C ALA A 462 -17.90 -17.96 -25.12
N VAL A 463 -18.36 -17.13 -26.07
CA VAL A 463 -19.09 -17.59 -27.26
C VAL A 463 -18.20 -18.44 -28.17
N ALA A 464 -16.94 -18.05 -28.39
CA ALA A 464 -15.97 -18.83 -29.15
C ALA A 464 -15.77 -20.22 -28.53
N THR A 465 -15.65 -20.26 -27.20
CA THR A 465 -15.56 -21.48 -26.40
C THR A 465 -16.77 -22.38 -26.64
N PHE A 466 -18.00 -21.83 -26.56
CA PHE A 466 -19.22 -22.59 -26.81
C PHE A 466 -19.29 -23.20 -28.22
N LEU A 467 -18.94 -22.43 -29.25
CA LEU A 467 -18.95 -22.89 -30.63
C LEU A 467 -17.96 -24.05 -30.84
N VAL A 468 -16.77 -23.95 -30.26
CA VAL A 468 -15.76 -25.01 -30.33
C VAL A 468 -16.23 -26.25 -29.58
N SER A 469 -16.75 -26.12 -28.37
CA SER A 469 -17.22 -27.26 -27.57
C SER A 469 -18.40 -28.01 -28.23
N ALA A 470 -19.34 -27.27 -28.83
CA ALA A 470 -20.46 -27.88 -29.56
C ALA A 470 -19.98 -28.69 -30.78
N LEU A 471 -18.97 -28.19 -31.49
CA LEU A 471 -18.37 -28.89 -32.63
C LEU A 471 -17.58 -30.13 -32.23
N VAL A 472 -16.84 -30.09 -31.12
CA VAL A 472 -16.14 -31.26 -30.58
C VAL A 472 -17.14 -32.34 -30.16
N TRP A 473 -18.22 -31.96 -29.46
CA TRP A 473 -19.28 -32.90 -29.08
C TRP A 473 -19.96 -33.54 -30.31
N LEU A 474 -20.24 -32.75 -31.35
CA LEU A 474 -20.77 -33.26 -32.62
C LEU A 474 -19.78 -34.21 -33.33
N ALA A 475 -18.48 -33.90 -33.30
CA ALA A 475 -17.45 -34.75 -33.90
C ALA A 475 -17.30 -36.10 -33.16
N GLU A 476 -17.28 -36.08 -31.82
CA GLU A 476 -17.27 -37.31 -31.00
C GLU A 476 -18.49 -38.19 -31.26
N SER A 477 -19.65 -37.59 -31.58
CA SER A 477 -20.89 -38.31 -31.85
C SER A 477 -21.00 -38.95 -33.25
N GLY A 478 -20.09 -38.65 -34.20
CA GLY A 478 -20.30 -39.06 -35.59
C GLY A 478 -19.09 -39.26 -36.50
N MET A 479 -17.88 -38.77 -36.18
CA MET A 479 -16.71 -38.88 -37.07
C MET A 479 -15.41 -38.64 -36.29
N THR A 480 -14.50 -39.61 -36.26
CA THR A 480 -13.13 -39.41 -35.76
C THR A 480 -12.34 -38.53 -36.75
N PRO A 481 -12.10 -37.24 -36.47
CA PRO A 481 -11.46 -36.37 -37.46
C PRO A 481 -9.95 -36.61 -37.43
N ALA A 482 -9.33 -36.84 -38.59
CA ALA A 482 -7.87 -36.84 -38.70
C ALA A 482 -7.28 -35.48 -38.27
N PHE A 483 -6.07 -35.49 -37.69
CA PHE A 483 -5.36 -34.34 -37.09
C PHE A 483 -5.31 -33.07 -37.98
N HIS A 484 -5.39 -33.23 -39.31
CA HIS A 484 -5.33 -32.13 -40.29
C HIS A 484 -6.65 -31.37 -40.49
N HIS A 485 -7.81 -31.96 -40.19
CA HIS A 485 -9.10 -31.27 -40.28
C HIS A 485 -9.32 -30.29 -39.12
N VAL A 486 -8.65 -30.53 -37.99
CA VAL A 486 -8.72 -29.73 -36.77
C VAL A 486 -8.28 -28.28 -36.98
N ALA A 487 -7.15 -28.07 -37.67
CA ALA A 487 -6.61 -26.73 -37.91
C ALA A 487 -7.53 -25.88 -38.81
N VAL A 488 -8.08 -26.50 -39.86
CA VAL A 488 -9.01 -25.86 -40.81
C VAL A 488 -10.34 -25.52 -40.12
N ILE A 489 -10.88 -26.43 -39.30
CA ILE A 489 -12.10 -26.20 -38.51
C ILE A 489 -11.89 -25.00 -37.57
N ARG A 490 -10.75 -24.91 -36.89
CA ARG A 490 -10.45 -23.77 -36.00
C ARG A 490 -10.43 -22.44 -36.77
N THR A 491 -9.80 -22.40 -37.94
CA THR A 491 -9.73 -21.19 -38.78
C THR A 491 -11.10 -20.81 -39.35
N LEU A 492 -11.93 -21.80 -39.71
CA LEU A 492 -13.32 -21.57 -40.12
C LEU A 492 -14.14 -20.93 -38.98
N ILE A 493 -14.06 -21.49 -37.77
CA ILE A 493 -14.80 -20.99 -36.60
C ILE A 493 -14.38 -19.56 -36.26
N THR A 494 -13.08 -19.27 -36.21
CA THR A 494 -12.58 -17.92 -35.88
C THR A 494 -12.94 -16.89 -36.95
N CYS A 495 -12.90 -17.26 -38.23
CA CYS A 495 -13.35 -16.39 -39.32
C CYS A 495 -14.87 -16.16 -39.29
N ALA A 496 -15.67 -17.20 -39.05
CA ALA A 496 -17.13 -17.08 -38.92
C ALA A 496 -17.51 -16.21 -37.72
N LEU A 497 -16.82 -16.38 -36.59
CA LEU A 497 -17.00 -15.55 -35.40
C LEU A 497 -16.65 -14.08 -35.69
N ALA A 498 -15.52 -13.80 -36.34
CA ALA A 498 -15.12 -12.44 -36.71
C ALA A 498 -16.19 -11.75 -37.58
N LEU A 499 -16.75 -12.47 -38.55
CA LEU A 499 -17.84 -11.96 -39.40
C LEU A 499 -19.13 -11.73 -38.62
N ALA A 500 -19.51 -12.65 -37.72
CA ALA A 500 -20.69 -12.48 -36.86
C ALA A 500 -20.56 -11.27 -35.93
N LEU A 501 -19.37 -11.01 -35.39
CA LEU A 501 -19.06 -9.83 -34.57
C LEU A 501 -19.16 -8.53 -35.37
N ALA A 502 -18.60 -8.50 -36.57
CA ALA A 502 -18.69 -7.32 -37.44
C ALA A 502 -20.13 -7.03 -37.88
N PHE A 503 -20.91 -8.08 -38.19
CA PHE A 503 -22.33 -7.93 -38.52
C PHE A 503 -23.13 -7.41 -37.33
N SER A 504 -22.94 -7.99 -36.15
CA SER A 504 -23.66 -7.61 -34.93
C SER A 504 -23.27 -6.20 -34.45
N GLY A 505 -21.98 -5.87 -34.51
CA GLY A 505 -21.47 -4.53 -34.21
C GLY A 505 -22.02 -3.47 -35.16
N SER A 506 -22.12 -3.81 -36.45
CA SER A 506 -22.71 -2.93 -37.47
C SER A 506 -24.23 -2.77 -37.31
N ARG A 507 -24.96 -3.85 -37.03
CA ARG A 507 -26.43 -3.84 -36.85
C ARG A 507 -26.87 -3.07 -35.61
N TRP A 508 -26.12 -3.20 -34.51
CA TRP A 508 -26.46 -2.57 -33.22
C TRP A 508 -25.64 -1.32 -32.90
N GLN A 509 -24.87 -0.80 -33.88
CA GLN A 509 -24.02 0.39 -33.74
C GLN A 509 -23.05 0.30 -32.54
N ARG A 510 -22.44 -0.87 -32.35
CA ARG A 510 -21.45 -1.14 -31.29
C ARG A 510 -20.06 -1.17 -31.89
N ILE A 511 -19.29 -0.12 -31.63
CA ILE A 511 -17.94 0.03 -32.18
C ILE A 511 -16.96 -0.96 -31.52
N GLU A 512 -17.24 -1.37 -30.29
CA GLU A 512 -16.44 -2.30 -29.50
C GLU A 512 -16.39 -3.68 -30.19
N LEU A 513 -17.53 -4.18 -30.67
CA LEU A 513 -17.62 -5.46 -31.41
C LEU A 513 -16.89 -5.41 -32.75
N VAL A 514 -16.89 -4.26 -33.42
CA VAL A 514 -16.15 -4.06 -34.66
C VAL A 514 -14.64 -4.08 -34.41
N TRP A 515 -14.16 -3.45 -33.32
CA TRP A 515 -12.75 -3.51 -32.94
C TRP A 515 -12.32 -4.93 -32.59
N ILE A 516 -13.14 -5.68 -31.85
CA ILE A 516 -12.87 -7.08 -31.54
C ILE A 516 -12.85 -7.91 -32.83
N ALA A 517 -13.76 -7.68 -33.79
CA ALA A 517 -13.76 -8.38 -35.07
C ALA A 517 -12.43 -8.19 -35.85
N TYR A 518 -11.92 -6.96 -35.93
CA TYR A 518 -10.61 -6.70 -36.53
C TYR A 518 -9.46 -7.35 -35.74
N GLY A 519 -9.51 -7.30 -34.40
CA GLY A 519 -8.54 -7.97 -33.54
C GLY A 519 -8.52 -9.49 -33.72
N THR A 520 -9.69 -10.13 -33.81
CA THR A 520 -9.80 -11.56 -34.06
C THR A 520 -9.21 -11.94 -35.42
N LEU A 521 -9.41 -11.10 -36.44
CA LEU A 521 -8.80 -11.34 -37.75
C LEU A 521 -7.28 -11.22 -37.72
N ALA A 522 -6.74 -10.25 -36.99
CA ALA A 522 -5.29 -10.11 -36.79
C ALA A 522 -4.70 -11.32 -36.05
N LEU A 523 -5.40 -11.86 -35.05
CA LEU A 523 -5.01 -13.10 -34.37
C LEU A 523 -4.99 -14.31 -35.33
N VAL A 524 -5.96 -14.41 -36.23
CA VAL A 524 -5.96 -15.44 -37.29
C VAL A 524 -4.73 -15.31 -38.19
N THR A 525 -4.33 -14.09 -38.56
CA THR A 525 -3.10 -13.85 -39.34
C THR A 525 -1.86 -14.37 -38.65
N VAL A 526 -1.70 -14.06 -37.36
CA VAL A 526 -0.56 -14.50 -36.55
C VAL A 526 -0.56 -16.03 -36.44
N LYS A 527 -1.72 -16.64 -36.17
CA LYS A 527 -1.86 -18.10 -36.11
C LYS A 527 -1.45 -18.78 -37.42
N LEU A 528 -1.94 -18.27 -38.55
CA LEU A 528 -1.62 -18.82 -39.88
C LEU A 528 -0.10 -18.79 -40.12
N LEU A 529 0.57 -17.69 -39.74
CA LEU A 529 2.00 -17.49 -39.97
C LEU A 529 2.88 -18.43 -39.14
N PHE A 530 2.53 -18.64 -37.87
CA PHE A 530 3.40 -19.35 -36.91
C PHE A 530 3.05 -20.83 -36.73
N GLU A 531 1.77 -21.20 -36.80
CA GLU A 531 1.30 -22.55 -36.50
C GLU A 531 1.05 -23.33 -37.80
N ASP A 532 0.17 -22.81 -38.66
CA ASP A 532 -0.31 -23.52 -39.85
C ASP A 532 0.76 -23.60 -40.96
N LEU A 533 1.58 -22.56 -41.18
CA LEU A 533 2.68 -22.61 -42.17
C LEU A 533 3.86 -23.50 -41.76
N ARG A 534 4.09 -23.71 -40.45
CA ARG A 534 5.21 -24.53 -39.95
C ARG A 534 4.87 -26.02 -39.86
N HIS A 535 3.62 -26.36 -39.55
CA HIS A 535 3.22 -27.74 -39.23
C HIS A 535 2.10 -28.30 -40.12
N GLY A 536 1.53 -27.50 -41.04
CA GLY A 536 0.36 -27.87 -41.83
C GLY A 536 0.66 -28.59 -43.16
N HIS A 537 -0.25 -29.46 -43.59
CA HIS A 537 -0.24 -29.97 -44.96
C HIS A 537 -0.68 -28.87 -45.95
N PRO A 538 -0.16 -28.88 -47.20
CA PRO A 538 -0.41 -27.82 -48.19
C PRO A 538 -1.89 -27.62 -48.51
N GLY A 539 -2.70 -28.69 -48.52
CA GLY A 539 -4.14 -28.62 -48.73
C GLY A 539 -4.91 -27.91 -47.60
N SER A 540 -4.57 -28.18 -46.34
CA SER A 540 -5.19 -27.51 -45.18
C SER A 540 -4.81 -26.03 -45.10
N ILE A 541 -3.57 -25.69 -45.49
CA ILE A 541 -3.09 -24.30 -45.52
C ILE A 541 -3.86 -23.50 -46.58
N ALA A 542 -4.05 -24.06 -47.78
CA ALA A 542 -4.78 -23.39 -48.86
C ALA A 542 -6.23 -23.06 -48.47
N ILE A 543 -6.94 -23.99 -47.83
CA ILE A 543 -8.33 -23.78 -47.37
C ILE A 543 -8.38 -22.70 -46.28
N SER A 544 -7.45 -22.74 -45.31
CA SER A 544 -7.38 -21.74 -44.24
C SER A 544 -7.09 -20.32 -44.76
N ILE A 545 -6.17 -20.18 -45.73
CA ILE A 545 -5.88 -18.89 -46.39
C ILE A 545 -7.10 -18.39 -47.18
N PHE A 546 -7.80 -19.27 -47.89
CA PHE A 546 -9.01 -18.90 -48.64
C PHE A 546 -10.11 -18.36 -47.71
N LEU A 547 -10.39 -19.06 -46.60
CA LEU A 547 -11.38 -18.64 -45.59
C LEU A 547 -11.02 -17.28 -44.98
N TYR A 548 -9.74 -17.08 -44.66
CA TYR A 548 -9.24 -15.80 -44.15
C TYR A 548 -9.38 -14.65 -45.16
N ALA A 549 -9.04 -14.89 -46.42
CA ALA A 549 -9.16 -13.90 -47.49
C ALA A 549 -10.62 -13.49 -47.74
N VAL A 550 -11.55 -14.45 -47.74
CA VAL A 550 -12.99 -14.17 -47.84
C VAL A 550 -13.47 -13.33 -46.66
N ALA A 551 -13.03 -13.65 -45.43
CA ALA A 551 -13.40 -12.88 -44.24
C ALA A 551 -12.91 -11.41 -44.33
N LEU A 552 -11.65 -11.18 -44.76
CA LEU A 552 -11.08 -9.84 -44.98
C LEU A 552 -11.86 -9.00 -46.00
N ILE A 553 -12.43 -9.61 -47.03
CA ILE A 553 -13.20 -8.89 -48.07
C ILE A 553 -14.60 -8.51 -47.58
N ILE A 554 -15.24 -9.38 -46.79
CA ILE A 554 -16.62 -9.19 -46.32
C ILE A 554 -16.67 -8.20 -45.14
N LEU A 555 -15.68 -8.24 -44.24
CA LEU A 555 -15.64 -7.43 -43.01
C LEU A 555 -15.86 -5.92 -43.25
N PRO A 556 -15.13 -5.25 -44.17
CA PRO A 556 -15.27 -3.81 -44.39
C PRO A 556 -16.59 -3.43 -45.07
N ARG A 557 -17.21 -4.36 -45.80
CA ARG A 557 -18.51 -4.14 -46.46
C ARG A 557 -19.62 -4.16 -45.41
N MET A 558 -19.58 -5.11 -44.49
CA MET A 558 -20.55 -5.22 -43.39
C MET A 558 -20.52 -4.01 -42.45
N THR A 559 -19.34 -3.49 -42.10
CA THR A 559 -19.21 -2.32 -41.22
C THR A 559 -19.69 -1.02 -41.88
N ARG A 560 -19.56 -0.88 -43.21
CA ARG A 560 -20.08 0.27 -43.98
C ARG A 560 -21.60 0.25 -44.16
N LEU A 561 -22.20 -0.92 -44.33
CA LEU A 561 -23.65 -1.07 -44.55
C LEU A 561 -24.49 -0.65 -43.33
N GLY A 562 -24.03 -0.91 -42.10
CA GLY A 562 -24.74 -0.48 -40.89
C GLY A 562 -24.63 1.03 -40.64
N ARG A 563 -23.50 1.66 -40.98
CA ARG A 563 -23.31 3.12 -40.88
C ARG A 563 -24.18 3.94 -41.84
N ARG A 564 -24.74 3.34 -42.89
CA ARG A 564 -25.59 4.01 -43.89
C ARG A 564 -27.10 3.90 -43.63
N ARG A 565 -27.53 3.17 -42.60
CA ARG A 565 -28.95 3.02 -42.22
C ARG A 565 -29.41 4.02 -41.14
N THR A 566 -28.58 4.99 -40.82
CA THR A 566 -28.91 6.25 -40.12
C THR A 566 -28.98 7.35 -41.15
#